data_AF-A0A7X9BL46-F1
#
_entry.id   AF-A0A7X9BL46-F1
#
_cell.length_a   1.000
_cell.length_b   1.000
_cell.length_c   1.000
_cell.angle_alpha   90.00
_cell.angle_beta   90.00
_cell.angle_gamma   90.00
#
_symmetry.space_group_name_H-M   'P 1'
#
loop_
_entity.id
_entity.type
_entity.pdbx_description
1 polymer ?
#
loop_
_entity_poly.entity_id
_entity_poly.type
_entity_poly.pdbx_seq_one_letter_code
_entity_poly.pdbx_strand_id
1 'polypeptide(L)'
;ECDENIDLTDAIEIHFIELPKLDAKLANYENPLDRWAMFLKGWDNMELLERLSEEDPAIAQARKALEKMASDPRAKEIYEQRLKAIMDRNSDLYEAKLKGMREGKLETARAALLKGADVEFVAEITGLPLEIIQKLKAEIVS
;
A
#
# COMPACT_ATOMS: atom_id res chain seq x y z
N GLU A 1 26.46 -11.09 19.80
CA GLU A 1 26.40 -12.13 18.76
C GLU A 1 24.93 -12.39 18.50
N CYS A 2 24.44 -12.09 17.29
CA CYS A 2 23.06 -12.32 16.89
C CYS A 2 23.05 -13.49 15.91
N ASP A 3 23.14 -14.71 16.42
CA ASP A 3 22.93 -15.92 15.63
C ASP A 3 21.42 -16.19 15.55
N GLU A 4 20.78 -15.66 14.51
CA GLU A 4 19.42 -16.08 14.11
C GLU A 4 19.51 -17.04 12.89
N ASN A 5 20.46 -17.98 12.91
CA ASN A 5 20.50 -19.08 11.94
C ASN A 5 19.62 -20.21 12.48
N ILE A 6 18.54 -20.53 11.75
CA ILE A 6 17.66 -21.66 12.07
C ILE A 6 18.03 -22.82 11.15
N ASP A 7 18.80 -23.76 11.67
CA ASP A 7 19.08 -25.02 10.99
C ASP A 7 17.81 -25.86 10.95
N LEU A 8 17.23 -26.03 9.75
CA LEU A 8 16.03 -26.83 9.57
C LEU A 8 16.38 -28.33 9.47
N THR A 9 17.46 -28.67 8.74
CA THR A 9 18.05 -30.01 8.58
C THR A 9 19.50 -29.86 8.08
N ASP A 10 20.34 -30.90 8.19
CA ASP A 10 21.74 -30.93 7.70
C ASP A 10 21.93 -30.63 6.19
N ALA A 11 20.84 -30.48 5.43
CA ALA A 11 20.84 -30.19 4.01
C ALA A 11 20.45 -28.74 3.65
N ILE A 12 19.86 -27.98 4.57
CA ILE A 12 19.30 -26.65 4.29
C ILE A 12 19.50 -25.71 5.49
N GLU A 13 20.21 -24.61 5.24
CA GLU A 13 20.33 -23.45 6.12
C GLU A 13 19.59 -22.25 5.50
N ILE A 14 18.85 -21.49 6.30
CA ILE A 14 18.13 -20.29 5.87
C ILE A 14 18.61 -19.10 6.70
N HIS A 15 19.12 -18.08 6.02
CA HIS A 15 19.48 -16.81 6.63
C HIS A 15 18.37 -15.78 6.43
N PHE A 16 17.94 -15.14 7.52
CA PHE A 16 16.99 -14.04 7.48
C PHE A 16 17.73 -12.70 7.54
N ILE A 17 17.55 -11.87 6.50
CA ILE A 17 18.15 -10.55 6.41
C ILE A 17 17.03 -9.50 6.38
N GLU A 18 16.95 -8.69 7.43
CA GLU A 18 15.93 -7.66 7.56
C GLU A 18 16.44 -6.30 7.08
N LEU A 19 16.20 -6.00 5.80
CA LEU A 19 16.59 -4.72 5.18
C LEU A 19 16.12 -3.46 5.96
N PRO A 20 14.92 -3.41 6.57
CA PRO A 20 14.52 -2.23 7.35
C PRO A 20 15.46 -1.92 8.53
N LYS A 21 16.05 -2.94 9.17
CA LYS A 21 16.94 -2.79 10.32
C LYS A 21 18.38 -2.38 9.95
N LEU A 22 18.73 -2.43 8.67
CA LEU A 22 20.06 -2.05 8.18
C LEU A 22 20.28 -0.54 8.27
N ASP A 23 21.19 -0.05 9.12
CA ASP A 23 21.56 1.37 9.11
C ASP A 23 22.69 1.61 8.10
N ALA A 24 22.48 2.54 7.15
CA ALA A 24 23.47 2.93 6.16
C ALA A 24 24.77 3.46 6.78
N LYS A 25 24.71 3.97 8.02
CA LYS A 25 25.88 4.45 8.78
C LYS A 25 26.70 3.32 9.40
N LEU A 26 26.09 2.16 9.61
CA LEU A 26 26.74 0.99 10.20
C LEU A 26 27.16 -0.04 9.14
N ALA A 27 26.71 0.13 7.90
CA ALA A 27 27.04 -0.77 6.80
C ALA A 27 28.55 -0.74 6.51
N ASN A 28 29.18 -1.92 6.53
CA ASN A 28 30.56 -2.10 6.14
C ASN A 28 30.65 -2.46 4.66
N TYR A 29 31.00 -1.50 3.81
CA TYR A 29 31.10 -1.69 2.36
C TYR A 29 32.24 -2.63 1.92
N GLU A 30 33.15 -3.02 2.81
CA GLU A 30 34.12 -4.10 2.53
C GLU A 30 33.45 -5.48 2.50
N ASN A 31 32.36 -5.66 3.27
CA ASN A 31 31.61 -6.91 3.31
C ASN A 31 30.67 -7.03 2.08
N PRO A 32 30.78 -8.10 1.27
CA PRO A 32 29.87 -8.34 0.16
C PRO A 32 28.40 -8.34 0.57
N LEU A 33 28.06 -8.93 1.73
CA LEU A 33 26.67 -9.01 2.19
C LEU A 33 26.07 -7.63 2.41
N ASP A 34 26.81 -6.73 3.05
CA ASP A 34 26.37 -5.37 3.33
C ASP A 34 26.25 -4.57 2.02
N ARG A 35 27.16 -4.75 1.06
CA ARG A 35 27.03 -4.14 -0.27
C ARG A 35 25.76 -4.58 -0.98
N TRP A 36 25.46 -5.89 -0.97
CA TRP A 36 24.23 -6.42 -1.56
C TRP A 36 22.97 -5.96 -0.81
N ALA A 37 23.00 -5.92 0.52
CA ALA A 37 21.89 -5.43 1.32
C ALA A 37 21.64 -3.93 1.08
N MET A 38 22.70 -3.12 0.97
CA MET A 38 22.62 -1.70 0.63
C MET A 38 22.16 -1.47 -0.82
N PHE A 39 22.59 -2.30 -1.78
CA PHE A 39 22.10 -2.26 -3.16
C PHE A 39 20.58 -2.51 -3.24
N LEU A 40 20.07 -3.51 -2.51
CA LEU A 40 18.64 -3.82 -2.47
C LEU A 40 17.83 -2.75 -1.70
N LYS A 41 18.40 -2.19 -0.63
CA LYS A 41 17.75 -1.17 0.19
C LYS A 41 17.72 0.21 -0.48
N GLY A 42 18.83 0.64 -1.06
CA GLY A 42 19.04 1.97 -1.63
C GLY A 42 18.72 2.09 -3.12
N TRP A 43 17.68 1.38 -3.58
CA TRP A 43 17.28 1.34 -4.99
C TRP A 43 16.94 2.72 -5.59
N ASP A 44 16.66 3.72 -4.75
CA ASP A 44 16.34 5.10 -5.11
C ASP A 44 17.54 6.07 -5.03
N ASN A 45 18.69 5.63 -4.51
CA ASN A 45 19.90 6.44 -4.37
C ASN A 45 20.91 6.14 -5.48
N MET A 46 20.89 6.95 -6.54
CA MET A 46 21.73 6.76 -7.73
C MET A 46 23.24 6.80 -7.44
N GLU A 47 23.69 7.72 -6.58
CA GLU A 47 25.11 7.88 -6.23
C GLU A 47 25.64 6.64 -5.48
N LEU A 48 24.84 6.12 -4.55
CA LEU A 48 25.15 4.88 -3.85
C LEU A 48 25.25 3.69 -4.83
N LEU A 49 24.31 3.57 -5.76
CA LEU A 49 24.29 2.49 -6.74
C LEU A 49 25.46 2.56 -7.71
N GLU A 50 25.90 3.76 -8.11
CA GLU A 50 27.11 3.95 -8.91
C GLU A 50 28.33 3.48 -8.18
N ARG A 51 28.56 3.96 -6.95
CA ARG A 51 29.68 3.53 -6.11
C ARG A 51 29.72 2.02 -5.90
N LEU A 52 28.58 1.41 -5.56
CA LEU A 52 28.51 -0.05 -5.35
C LEU A 52 28.79 -0.85 -6.63
N SER A 53 28.43 -0.31 -7.80
CA SER A 53 28.71 -0.94 -9.10
C SER A 53 30.18 -0.84 -9.48
N GLU A 54 30.86 0.24 -9.08
CA GLU A 54 32.31 0.38 -9.29
C GLU A 54 33.11 -0.57 -8.37
N GLU A 55 32.64 -0.75 -7.13
CA GLU A 55 33.30 -1.60 -6.13
C GLU A 55 33.07 -3.10 -6.36
N ASP A 56 31.92 -3.50 -6.90
CA ASP A 56 31.56 -4.91 -7.08
C ASP A 56 31.03 -5.21 -8.50
N PRO A 57 31.80 -5.95 -9.34
CA PRO A 57 31.38 -6.31 -10.69
C PRO A 57 30.08 -7.11 -10.76
N ALA A 58 29.76 -7.89 -9.72
CA ALA A 58 28.51 -8.65 -9.66
C ALA A 58 27.31 -7.71 -9.46
N ILE A 59 27.47 -6.66 -8.64
CA ILE A 59 26.47 -5.61 -8.48
C ILE A 59 26.31 -4.81 -9.77
N ALA A 60 27.39 -4.48 -10.47
CA ALA A 60 27.30 -3.82 -11.78
C ALA A 60 26.50 -4.66 -12.80
N GLN A 61 26.72 -5.97 -12.84
CA GLN A 61 25.97 -6.88 -13.69
C GLN A 61 24.48 -6.93 -13.28
N ALA A 62 24.20 -6.99 -11.99
CA ALA A 62 22.83 -6.97 -11.47
C ALA A 62 22.10 -5.67 -11.82
N ARG A 63 22.76 -4.52 -11.68
CA ARG A 63 22.23 -3.21 -12.09
C ARG A 63 21.90 -3.19 -13.58
N LYS A 64 22.80 -3.65 -14.44
CA LYS A 64 22.55 -3.72 -15.89
C LYS A 64 21.38 -4.65 -16.23
N ALA A 65 21.22 -5.76 -15.50
CA ALA A 65 20.07 -6.64 -15.65
C ALA A 65 18.76 -5.93 -15.26
N LEU A 66 18.75 -5.19 -14.14
CA LEU A 66 17.61 -4.37 -13.73
C LEU A 66 17.25 -3.30 -14.77
N GLU A 67 18.25 -2.56 -15.26
CA GLU A 67 18.06 -1.55 -16.31
C GLU A 67 17.47 -2.17 -17.59
N LYS A 68 17.96 -3.34 -18.00
CA LYS A 68 17.43 -4.08 -19.15
C LYS A 68 15.99 -4.52 -18.93
N MET A 69 15.65 -5.03 -17.74
CA MET A 69 14.28 -5.42 -17.40
C MET A 69 13.34 -4.20 -17.35
N ALA A 70 13.81 -3.07 -16.82
CA ALA A 70 13.06 -1.82 -16.79
C ALA A 70 12.89 -1.20 -18.19
N SER A 71 13.81 -1.48 -19.10
CA SER A 71 13.78 -0.98 -20.48
C SER A 71 12.83 -1.74 -21.40
N ASP A 72 12.34 -2.92 -20.99
CA ASP A 72 11.38 -3.69 -21.79
C ASP A 72 10.00 -3.00 -21.79
N PRO A 73 9.56 -2.42 -22.92
CA PRO A 73 8.29 -1.68 -22.97
C PRO A 73 7.08 -2.56 -22.64
N ARG A 74 7.14 -3.85 -22.96
CA ARG A 74 6.05 -4.79 -22.70
C ARG A 74 5.96 -5.14 -21.23
N ALA A 75 7.11 -5.35 -20.57
CA ALA A 75 7.16 -5.58 -19.14
C ALA A 75 6.64 -4.35 -18.37
N LYS A 76 7.01 -3.15 -18.82
CA LYS A 76 6.51 -1.89 -18.27
C LYS A 76 5.00 -1.75 -18.44
N GLU A 77 4.46 -2.02 -19.63
CA GLU A 77 3.03 -1.97 -19.88
C GLU A 77 2.25 -2.94 -18.97
N ILE A 78 2.70 -4.18 -18.82
CA ILE A 78 2.08 -5.17 -17.93
C ILE A 78 2.09 -4.67 -16.48
N TYR A 79 3.20 -4.08 -16.03
CA TYR A 79 3.32 -3.50 -14.70
C TYR A 79 2.33 -2.35 -14.49
N GLU A 80 2.25 -1.41 -15.44
CA GLU A 80 1.34 -0.26 -15.39
C GLU A 80 -0.13 -0.71 -15.39
N GLN A 81 -0.49 -1.69 -16.21
CA GLN A 81 -1.84 -2.28 -16.23
C GLN A 81 -2.20 -2.93 -14.88
N ARG A 82 -1.25 -3.66 -14.28
CA ARG A 82 -1.45 -4.26 -12.95
C ARG A 82 -1.61 -3.20 -11.88
N LEU A 83 -0.78 -2.16 -11.90
CA LEU A 83 -0.87 -1.04 -10.96
C LEU A 83 -2.22 -0.34 -11.08
N LYS A 84 -2.67 -0.08 -12.31
CA LYS A 84 -3.98 0.49 -12.60
C LYS A 84 -5.10 -0.40 -12.06
N ALA A 85 -5.07 -1.71 -12.32
CA ALA A 85 -6.10 -2.63 -11.82
C ALA A 85 -6.19 -2.66 -10.28
N ILE A 86 -5.06 -2.53 -9.57
CA ILE A 86 -5.02 -2.42 -8.11
C ILE A 86 -5.66 -1.09 -7.66
N MET A 87 -5.31 0.02 -8.31
CA MET A 87 -5.85 1.34 -8.00
C MET A 87 -7.36 1.43 -8.26
N ASP A 88 -7.82 0.88 -9.39
CA ASP A 88 -9.23 0.83 -9.77
C ASP A 88 -10.00 0.02 -8.72
N ARG A 89 -9.52 -1.20 -8.38
CA ARG A 89 -10.14 -2.02 -7.33
C ARG A 89 -10.22 -1.32 -5.97
N ASN A 90 -9.16 -0.61 -5.57
CA ASN A 90 -9.14 0.11 -4.30
C ASN A 90 -10.13 1.27 -4.31
N SER A 91 -10.23 1.99 -5.43
CA SER A 91 -11.19 3.08 -5.63
C SER A 91 -12.63 2.55 -5.57
N ASP A 92 -12.91 1.45 -6.27
CA ASP A 92 -14.22 0.80 -6.30
C ASP A 92 -14.66 0.37 -4.89
N LEU A 93 -13.75 -0.27 -4.13
CA LEU A 93 -14.04 -0.69 -2.75
C LEU A 93 -14.29 0.50 -1.83
N TYR A 94 -13.53 1.58 -1.99
CA TYR A 94 -13.68 2.80 -1.21
C TYR A 94 -15.03 3.47 -1.51
N GLU A 95 -15.38 3.63 -2.79
CA GLU A 95 -16.65 4.19 -3.21
C GLU A 95 -17.83 3.33 -2.76
N ALA A 96 -17.75 2.01 -2.91
CA ALA A 96 -18.78 1.08 -2.44
C ALA A 96 -19.01 1.20 -0.93
N LYS A 97 -17.94 1.32 -0.14
CA LYS A 97 -18.03 1.54 1.31
C LYS A 97 -18.72 2.88 1.64
N LEU A 98 -18.31 3.97 0.99
CA LEU A 98 -18.92 5.29 1.21
C LEU A 98 -20.39 5.32 0.81
N LYS A 99 -20.73 4.69 -0.32
CA LYS A 99 -22.10 4.55 -0.80
C LYS A 99 -22.94 3.75 0.19
N GLY A 100 -22.47 2.59 0.65
CA GLY A 100 -23.17 1.78 1.65
C GLY A 100 -23.36 2.51 2.98
N MET A 101 -22.37 3.26 3.46
CA MET A 101 -22.52 4.09 4.66
C MET A 101 -23.57 5.20 4.47
N ARG A 102 -23.59 5.85 3.30
CA ARG A 102 -24.58 6.90 3.00
C ARG A 102 -25.98 6.32 2.87
N GLU A 103 -26.15 5.21 2.14
CA GLU A 103 -27.42 4.52 1.98
C GLU A 103 -27.97 4.03 3.33
N GLY A 104 -27.14 3.42 4.18
CA GLY A 104 -27.56 2.99 5.51
C GLY A 104 -28.01 4.13 6.42
N LYS A 105 -27.35 5.30 6.34
CA LYS A 105 -27.80 6.51 7.05
C LYS A 105 -29.16 7.00 6.56
N LEU A 106 -29.37 7.04 5.24
CA LEU A 106 -30.63 7.48 4.63
C LEU A 106 -31.77 6.51 4.93
N GLU A 107 -31.52 5.20 4.89
CA GLU A 107 -32.50 4.17 5.23
C GLU A 107 -32.90 4.25 6.72
N THR A 108 -31.91 4.42 7.61
CA THR A 108 -32.15 4.63 9.04
C THR A 108 -32.99 5.89 9.29
N ALA A 109 -32.66 7.00 8.63
CA ALA A 109 -33.41 8.24 8.73
C ALA A 109 -34.87 8.06 8.25
N ARG A 110 -35.08 7.41 7.10
CA ARG A 110 -36.41 7.14 6.55
C ARG A 110 -37.24 6.28 7.51
N ALA A 111 -36.66 5.22 8.05
CA ALA A 111 -37.33 4.33 9.00
C ALA A 111 -37.70 5.05 10.32
N ALA A 112 -36.84 5.95 10.82
CA ALA A 112 -37.13 6.74 12.01
C ALA A 112 -38.26 7.75 11.77
N LEU A 113 -38.23 8.49 10.66
CA LEU A 113 -39.27 9.44 10.29
C LEU A 113 -40.65 8.76 10.10
N LEU A 114 -40.69 7.59 9.48
CA LEU A 114 -41.92 6.79 9.34
C LEU A 114 -42.51 6.35 10.68
N LYS A 115 -41.69 6.19 11.71
CA LYS A 115 -42.11 5.89 13.08
C LYS A 115 -42.50 7.15 13.89
N GLY A 116 -42.48 8.32 13.26
CA GLY A 116 -42.85 9.60 13.90
C GLY A 116 -41.72 10.26 14.68
N ALA A 117 -40.47 9.87 14.45
CA ALA A 117 -39.32 10.57 15.05
C ALA A 117 -39.20 12.01 14.52
N ASP A 118 -38.69 12.89 15.37
CA ASP A 118 -38.48 14.30 15.06
C ASP A 118 -37.28 14.53 14.12
N VAL A 119 -37.33 15.60 13.32
CA VAL A 119 -36.35 15.86 12.25
C VAL A 119 -34.97 16.17 12.83
N GLU A 120 -34.93 16.97 13.89
CA GLU A 120 -33.72 17.41 14.57
C GLU A 120 -33.03 16.21 15.24
N PHE A 121 -33.81 15.35 15.90
CA PHE A 121 -33.33 14.11 16.50
C PHE A 121 -32.73 13.14 15.46
N VAL A 122 -33.39 12.98 14.31
CA VAL A 122 -32.91 12.10 13.24
C VAL A 122 -31.62 12.64 12.61
N ALA A 123 -31.50 13.97 12.43
CA ALA A 123 -30.29 14.60 11.93
C ALA A 123 -29.08 14.38 12.87
N GLU A 124 -29.30 14.50 14.18
CA GLU A 124 -28.28 14.27 15.20
C GLU A 124 -27.75 12.82 15.16
N ILE A 125 -28.64 11.82 15.20
CA ILE A 125 -28.24 10.40 15.25
C ILE A 125 -27.57 9.94 13.95
N THR A 126 -28.09 10.38 12.80
CA THR A 126 -27.56 9.93 11.50
C THR A 126 -26.34 10.76 11.06
N GLY A 127 -26.12 11.92 11.68
CA GLY A 127 -25.13 12.90 11.26
C GLY A 127 -25.35 13.40 9.83
N LEU A 128 -26.60 13.40 9.37
CA LEU A 128 -27.00 13.95 8.07
C LEU A 128 -27.42 15.42 8.26
N PRO A 129 -27.17 16.30 7.27
CA PRO A 129 -27.66 17.67 7.29
C PRO A 129 -29.18 17.74 7.43
N LEU A 130 -29.68 18.71 8.21
CA LEU A 130 -31.12 18.94 8.42
C LEU A 130 -31.89 19.07 7.09
N GLU A 131 -31.31 19.76 6.12
CA GLU A 131 -31.88 19.93 4.78
C GLU A 131 -32.16 18.60 4.07
N ILE A 132 -31.29 17.60 4.26
CA ILE A 132 -31.48 16.26 3.68
C ILE A 132 -32.63 15.54 4.37
N ILE A 133 -32.71 15.61 5.71
CA ILE A 133 -33.79 14.98 6.49
C ILE A 133 -35.14 15.63 6.17
N GLN A 134 -35.19 16.95 6.02
CA GLN A 134 -36.40 17.67 5.65
C GLN A 134 -36.92 17.28 4.26
N LYS A 135 -36.02 17.16 3.27
CA LYS A 135 -36.37 16.66 1.93
C LYS A 135 -36.91 15.23 2.00
N LEU A 136 -36.24 14.34 2.75
CA LEU A 136 -36.70 12.97 2.99
C LEU A 136 -38.09 12.93 3.62
N LYS A 137 -38.38 13.79 4.60
CA LYS A 137 -39.71 13.88 5.23
C LYS A 137 -40.77 14.34 4.23
N ALA A 138 -40.46 15.32 3.38
CA ALA A 138 -41.37 15.78 2.33
C ALA A 138 -41.68 14.68 1.30
N GLU A 139 -40.67 13.88 0.90
CA GLU A 139 -40.85 12.74 -0.01
C GLU A 139 -41.72 11.61 0.58
N ILE A 140 -41.74 11.44 1.91
CA ILE A 140 -42.54 10.41 2.59
C ILE A 140 -44.01 10.84 2.72
N VAL A 141 -44.26 12.14 2.83
CA VAL A 141 -45.60 12.71 3.03
C VAL A 141 -46.30 13.03 1.70
N SER A 142 -45.53 13.16 0.61
CA SER A 142 -46.04 13.25 -0.77
C SER A 142 -46.52 11.91 -1.32
#